data_AF-A0A6C0HZS2-F1
#
_entry.id   AF-A0A6C0HZS2-F1
#
_cell.length_a   1.000
_cell.length_b   1.000
_cell.length_c   1.000
_cell.angle_alpha   90.00
_cell.angle_beta   90.00
_cell.angle_gamma   90.00
#
_symmetry.space_group_name_H-M   'P 1'
#
loop_
_entity.id
_entity.type
_entity.pdbx_description
1 polymer ?
#
loop_
_entity_poly.entity_id
_entity_poly.type
_entity_poly.pdbx_seq_one_letter_code
_entity_poly.pdbx_strand_id
1 'polypeptide(L)'
;MTYLVVSFPRSGQSIVQNLLSLICHYYNINHSYCEYYSCCNTIPCSKGCLFQKVHDFKKDIEIDMTKKYIVLYRKDPILQMEAFYRFEKILKKNQQYNYDDLKKFIKQTYPYYNYFINKWVNNDNENILKIEFYDLINTPFDNLKKIFSHLFPDLEYNEIIFKEILEIELIDNDLTCIKSTIKQLNYMDDEIYNKLKLEMNI
;
A
#
# COMPACT_ATOMS: atom_id res chain seq x y z
N MET A 1 -17.38 13.34 -1.44
CA MET A 1 -17.15 11.90 -1.21
C MET A 1 -15.65 11.70 -1.03
N THR A 2 -15.23 11.00 0.03
CA THR A 2 -13.80 10.73 0.30
C THR A 2 -13.58 9.22 0.30
N TYR A 3 -12.65 8.76 -0.53
CA TYR A 3 -12.15 7.39 -0.57
C TYR A 3 -10.98 7.23 0.38
N LEU A 4 -10.96 6.12 1.12
CA LEU A 4 -9.84 5.81 2.00
C LEU A 4 -8.88 4.83 1.34
N VAL A 5 -7.60 5.21 1.29
CA VAL A 5 -6.50 4.32 0.93
C VAL A 5 -5.82 3.92 2.24
N VAL A 6 -6.24 2.77 2.75
CA VAL A 6 -5.72 2.17 3.97
C VAL A 6 -4.57 1.24 3.60
N SER A 7 -3.44 1.31 4.30
CA SER A 7 -2.34 0.38 4.02
C SER A 7 -1.56 0.00 5.26
N PHE A 8 -1.01 -1.21 5.26
CA PHE A 8 0.12 -1.47 6.14
C PHE A 8 1.33 -0.66 5.61
N PRO A 9 2.20 -0.10 6.48
CA PRO A 9 3.37 0.62 6.02
C PRO A 9 4.16 -0.16 4.96
N ARG A 10 4.54 0.49 3.87
CA ARG A 10 5.35 -0.09 2.77
C ARG A 10 4.64 -1.10 1.87
N SER A 11 3.30 -1.09 1.81
CA SER A 11 2.53 -1.93 0.88
C SER A 11 2.18 -1.25 -0.47
N GLY A 12 3.01 -0.32 -0.97
CA GLY A 12 2.81 0.27 -2.30
C GLY A 12 1.88 1.49 -2.38
N GLN A 13 1.67 2.20 -1.26
CA GLN A 13 0.75 3.33 -1.23
C GLN A 13 1.12 4.50 -2.15
N SER A 14 2.42 4.79 -2.34
CA SER A 14 2.86 5.83 -3.27
C SER A 14 2.48 5.50 -4.71
N ILE A 15 2.66 4.24 -5.11
CA ILE A 15 2.31 3.74 -6.45
C ILE A 15 0.81 3.96 -6.70
N VAL A 16 -0.04 3.51 -5.77
CA VAL A 16 -1.49 3.68 -5.90
C VAL A 16 -1.89 5.16 -5.92
N GLN A 17 -1.26 6.00 -5.11
CA GLN A 17 -1.53 7.45 -5.11
C GLN A 17 -1.21 8.09 -6.47
N ASN A 18 -0.07 7.77 -7.07
CA ASN A 18 0.32 8.29 -8.37
C ASN A 18 -0.65 7.83 -9.46
N LEU A 19 -0.95 6.52 -9.49
CA LEU A 19 -1.92 5.94 -10.43
C LEU A 19 -3.30 6.61 -10.31
N LEU A 20 -3.78 6.86 -9.09
CA LEU A 20 -5.04 7.57 -8.87
C LEU A 20 -4.97 9.03 -9.34
N SER A 21 -3.85 9.72 -9.14
CA SER A 21 -3.64 11.07 -9.66
C SER A 21 -3.72 11.11 -11.19
N LEU A 22 -3.09 10.15 -11.86
CA LEU A 22 -3.13 10.02 -13.32
C LEU A 22 -4.54 9.68 -13.81
N ILE A 23 -5.23 8.70 -13.19
CA ILE A 23 -6.64 8.40 -13.50
C ILE A 23 -7.49 9.68 -13.39
N CYS A 24 -7.39 10.40 -12.28
CA CYS A 24 -8.18 11.61 -12.09
C CYS A 24 -7.88 12.66 -13.15
N HIS A 25 -6.61 12.81 -13.55
CA HIS A 25 -6.23 13.71 -14.64
C HIS A 25 -6.94 13.33 -15.96
N TYR A 26 -6.85 12.07 -16.39
CA TYR A 26 -7.44 11.60 -17.65
C TYR A 26 -8.97 11.70 -17.68
N TYR A 27 -9.64 11.51 -16.54
CA TYR A 27 -11.09 11.57 -16.43
C TYR A 27 -11.62 12.94 -15.97
N ASN A 28 -10.78 13.98 -15.92
CA ASN A 28 -11.14 15.33 -15.45
C ASN A 28 -11.78 15.35 -14.06
N ILE A 29 -11.34 14.46 -13.18
CA ILE A 29 -11.77 14.40 -11.78
C ILE A 29 -10.84 15.29 -10.96
N ASN A 30 -11.40 16.14 -10.10
CA ASN A 30 -10.61 16.97 -9.20
C ASN A 30 -9.84 16.12 -8.17
N HIS A 31 -8.57 15.82 -8.48
CA HIS A 31 -7.70 15.07 -7.59
C HIS A 31 -7.31 15.91 -6.36
N SER A 32 -7.60 15.39 -5.18
CA SER A 32 -7.12 15.97 -3.93
C SER A 32 -6.82 14.87 -2.92
N TYR A 33 -5.70 15.01 -2.21
CA TYR A 33 -5.16 13.96 -1.38
C TYR A 33 -4.80 14.48 0.02
N CYS A 34 -5.08 13.68 1.03
CA CYS A 34 -4.80 13.97 2.43
C CYS A 34 -4.06 12.80 3.08
N GLU A 35 -2.97 13.09 3.78
CA GLU A 35 -2.36 12.14 4.71
C GLU A 35 -2.96 12.33 6.12
N TYR A 36 -3.63 11.31 6.67
CA TYR A 36 -4.37 11.41 7.93
C TYR A 36 -3.51 11.96 9.08
N TYR A 37 -2.30 11.43 9.27
CA TYR A 37 -1.43 11.77 10.41
C TYR A 37 -0.74 13.13 10.30
N SER A 38 -0.59 13.68 9.09
CA SER A 38 0.11 14.97 8.85
C SER A 38 -0.85 16.10 8.46
N CYS A 39 -2.14 15.83 8.26
CA CYS A 39 -3.13 16.83 7.85
C CYS A 39 -4.20 17.11 8.92
N CYS A 40 -5.14 16.19 9.13
CA CYS A 40 -6.36 16.48 9.89
C CYS A 40 -6.65 15.53 11.06
N ASN A 41 -6.08 14.31 11.07
CA ASN A 41 -6.39 13.26 12.05
C ASN A 41 -7.90 12.98 12.21
N THR A 42 -8.71 13.25 11.17
CA THR A 42 -10.16 12.96 11.15
C THR A 42 -10.54 12.21 9.88
N ILE A 43 -11.57 11.37 9.97
CA ILE A 43 -12.21 10.73 8.81
C ILE A 43 -13.69 11.14 8.81
N PRO A 44 -14.21 11.76 7.72
CA PRO A 44 -13.49 12.16 6.52
C PRO A 44 -12.48 13.30 6.78
N CYS A 45 -11.62 13.58 5.79
CA CYS A 45 -10.72 14.72 5.82
C CYS A 45 -11.50 16.03 5.98
N SER A 46 -11.15 16.85 6.96
CA SER A 46 -11.80 18.14 7.22
C SER A 46 -11.67 19.16 6.07
N LYS A 47 -10.72 18.95 5.16
CA LYS A 47 -10.53 19.76 3.94
C LYS A 47 -11.29 19.22 2.72
N GLY A 48 -12.08 18.15 2.87
CA GLY A 48 -12.89 17.59 1.80
C GLY A 48 -12.10 16.88 0.69
N CYS A 49 -10.88 16.40 0.98
CA CYS A 49 -10.06 15.71 -0.02
C CYS A 49 -10.76 14.46 -0.57
N LEU A 50 -10.61 14.20 -1.87
CA LEU A 50 -11.17 13.04 -2.56
C LEU A 50 -10.53 11.74 -2.05
N PHE A 51 -9.23 11.74 -1.79
CA PHE A 51 -8.49 10.59 -1.27
C PHE A 51 -7.88 10.90 0.09
N GLN A 52 -7.92 9.92 0.98
CA GLN A 52 -7.27 10.00 2.28
C GLN A 52 -6.42 8.76 2.57
N LYS A 53 -5.11 8.97 2.79
CA LYS A 53 -4.17 7.95 3.22
C LYS A 53 -4.22 7.72 4.71
N VAL A 54 -4.28 6.46 5.09
CA VAL A 54 -4.37 5.99 6.47
C VAL A 54 -3.55 4.72 6.64
N HIS A 55 -2.86 4.59 7.78
CA HIS A 55 -2.23 3.33 8.18
C HIS A 55 -2.97 2.61 9.33
N ASP A 56 -3.86 3.28 10.08
CA ASP A 56 -4.54 2.74 11.26
C ASP A 56 -3.58 2.32 12.41
N PHE A 57 -2.51 3.10 12.61
CA PHE A 57 -1.53 2.86 13.69
C PHE A 57 -2.14 2.83 15.08
N LYS A 58 -3.20 3.61 15.31
CA LYS A 58 -3.88 3.73 16.61
C LYS A 58 -4.96 2.68 16.83
N LYS A 59 -5.32 1.90 15.79
CA LYS A 59 -6.33 0.85 15.84
C LYS A 59 -7.75 1.35 16.18
N ASP A 60 -8.02 2.63 15.96
CA ASP A 60 -9.23 3.34 16.36
C ASP A 60 -10.13 3.72 15.18
N ILE A 61 -9.73 3.39 13.95
CA ILE A 61 -10.48 3.79 12.74
C ILE A 61 -11.63 2.84 12.48
N GLU A 62 -12.86 3.25 12.72
CA GLU A 62 -14.03 2.42 12.44
C GLU A 62 -14.25 2.21 10.93
N ILE A 63 -14.73 1.03 10.57
CA ILE A 63 -15.12 0.70 9.19
C ILE A 63 -16.57 1.17 9.01
N ASP A 64 -16.74 2.17 8.15
CA ASP A 64 -18.04 2.65 7.72
C ASP A 64 -18.48 1.84 6.50
N MET A 65 -19.49 0.99 6.67
CA MET A 65 -19.96 0.08 5.64
C MET A 65 -20.46 0.79 4.36
N THR A 66 -20.70 2.11 4.41
CA THR A 66 -21.16 2.91 3.27
C THR A 66 -20.02 3.55 2.47
N LYS A 67 -18.78 3.51 2.97
CA LYS A 67 -17.61 4.11 2.32
C LYS A 67 -16.79 3.07 1.57
N LYS A 68 -16.19 3.49 0.46
CA LYS A 68 -15.25 2.65 -0.30
C LYS A 68 -13.82 2.81 0.21
N TYR A 69 -13.17 1.67 0.38
CA TYR A 69 -11.78 1.54 0.84
C TYR A 69 -10.95 0.81 -0.23
N ILE A 70 -9.70 1.23 -0.36
CA ILE A 70 -8.63 0.42 -0.94
C ILE A 70 -7.71 0.03 0.21
N VAL A 71 -7.53 -1.27 0.44
CA VAL A 71 -6.65 -1.83 1.45
C VAL A 71 -5.42 -2.43 0.77
N LEU A 72 -4.25 -1.84 1.02
CA LEU A 72 -2.97 -2.32 0.50
C LEU A 72 -2.21 -3.09 1.57
N TYR A 73 -1.74 -4.29 1.22
CA TYR A 73 -1.00 -5.15 2.14
C TYR A 73 0.01 -6.01 1.38
N ARG A 74 0.99 -6.59 2.10
CA ARG A 74 1.78 -7.72 1.61
C ARG A 74 1.33 -8.96 2.37
N LYS A 75 1.16 -10.08 1.67
CA LYS A 75 0.70 -11.33 2.29
C LYS A 75 1.77 -11.98 3.18
N ASP A 76 3.03 -11.90 2.78
CA ASP A 76 4.16 -12.45 3.56
C ASP A 76 4.53 -11.47 4.70
N PRO A 77 4.33 -11.86 5.97
CA PRO A 77 4.59 -10.99 7.12
C PRO A 77 6.07 -10.64 7.27
N ILE A 78 6.98 -11.54 6.91
CA ILE A 78 8.43 -11.32 7.06
C ILE A 78 8.87 -10.26 6.06
N LEU A 79 8.49 -10.41 4.79
CA LEU A 79 8.79 -9.41 3.75
C LEU A 79 8.09 -8.07 4.01
N GLN A 80 6.92 -8.08 4.64
CA GLN A 80 6.23 -6.87 5.06
C GLN A 80 6.96 -6.14 6.18
N MET A 81 7.39 -6.87 7.22
CA MET A 81 8.08 -6.28 8.35
C MET A 81 9.50 -5.84 8.00
N GLU A 82 10.22 -6.60 7.16
CA GLU A 82 11.55 -6.21 6.70
C GLU A 82 11.50 -4.88 5.94
N ALA A 83 10.55 -4.73 5.00
CA ALA A 83 10.44 -3.50 4.24
C ALA A 83 10.13 -2.31 5.14
N PHE A 84 9.33 -2.53 6.19
CA PHE A 84 9.03 -1.50 7.18
C PHE A 84 10.24 -1.19 8.09
N TYR A 85 10.98 -2.22 8.53
CA TYR A 85 12.24 -2.07 9.28
C TYR A 85 13.25 -1.23 8.49
N ARG A 86 13.50 -1.60 7.24
CA ARG A 86 14.47 -0.91 6.38
C ARG A 86 14.09 0.54 6.16
N PHE A 87 12.79 0.84 6.03
CA PHE A 87 12.33 2.22 5.99
C PHE A 87 12.57 2.98 7.31
N GLU A 88 12.15 2.42 8.45
CA GLU A 88 12.19 3.10 9.74
C GLU A 88 13.59 3.24 10.36
N LYS A 89 14.48 2.30 10.05
CA LYS A 89 15.80 2.18 10.68
C LYS A 89 16.91 2.59 9.73
N ILE A 90 16.86 2.11 8.50
CA ILE A 90 17.96 2.33 7.55
C ILE A 90 17.71 3.64 6.80
N LEU A 91 16.59 3.79 6.12
CA LEU A 91 16.34 4.99 5.30
C LEU A 91 16.10 6.25 6.15
N LYS A 92 15.26 6.16 7.18
CA LYS A 92 14.93 7.31 8.03
C LYS A 92 16.00 7.68 9.04
N LYS A 93 16.74 6.70 9.57
CA LYS A 93 17.68 6.90 10.69
C LYS A 93 19.13 6.61 10.32
N ASN A 94 19.40 6.29 9.06
CA ASN A 94 20.74 5.95 8.55
C ASN A 94 21.46 4.88 9.37
N GLN A 95 20.71 3.93 9.95
CA GLN A 95 21.28 2.81 10.70
C GLN A 95 21.72 1.70 9.75
N GLN A 96 22.69 0.89 10.16
CA GLN A 96 23.09 -0.28 9.40
C GLN A 96 22.03 -1.40 9.53
N TYR A 97 21.90 -2.22 8.49
CA TYR A 97 21.11 -3.43 8.56
C TYR A 97 21.69 -4.41 9.60
N ASN A 98 20.84 -4.93 10.49
CA ASN A 98 21.23 -5.85 11.55
C ASN A 98 20.14 -6.90 11.73
N TYR A 99 20.55 -8.18 11.74
CA TYR A 99 19.64 -9.33 11.84
C TYR A 99 18.88 -9.38 13.16
N ASP A 100 19.56 -9.20 14.29
CA ASP A 100 18.95 -9.29 15.62
C ASP A 100 17.97 -8.13 15.86
N ASP A 101 18.31 -6.94 15.38
CA ASP A 101 17.43 -5.78 15.40
C ASP A 101 16.19 -5.99 14.52
N LEU A 102 16.35 -6.56 13.32
CA LEU A 102 15.22 -6.93 12.47
C LEU A 102 14.32 -7.94 13.18
N LYS A 103 14.90 -9.02 13.73
CA LYS A 103 14.14 -10.05 14.47
C LYS A 103 13.36 -9.43 15.64
N LYS A 104 13.97 -8.53 16.40
CA LYS A 104 13.31 -7.78 17.47
C LYS A 104 12.19 -6.89 16.93
N PHE A 105 12.43 -6.18 15.83
CA PHE A 105 11.44 -5.32 15.17
C PHE A 105 10.23 -6.12 14.69
N ILE A 106 10.44 -7.28 14.05
CA ILE A 106 9.36 -8.17 13.60
C ILE A 106 8.53 -8.60 14.80
N LYS A 107 9.15 -9.11 15.88
CA LYS A 107 8.42 -9.54 17.09
C LYS A 107 7.56 -8.42 17.69
N GLN A 108 8.06 -7.19 17.70
CA GLN A 108 7.34 -6.04 18.23
C GLN A 108 6.20 -5.57 17.33
N THR A 109 6.37 -5.69 16.01
CA THR A 109 5.44 -5.14 15.02
C THR A 109 4.39 -6.16 14.55
N TYR A 110 4.68 -7.46 14.65
CA TYR A 110 3.79 -8.52 14.21
C TYR A 110 2.39 -8.47 14.84
N PRO A 111 2.20 -8.16 16.14
CA PRO A 111 0.85 -7.99 16.70
C PRO A 111 0.03 -6.89 16.01
N TYR A 112 0.68 -5.83 15.54
CA TYR A 112 0.01 -4.79 14.75
C TYR A 112 -0.33 -5.27 13.34
N TYR A 113 0.58 -6.01 12.68
CA TYR A 113 0.30 -6.64 11.39
C TYR A 113 -0.88 -7.60 11.46
N ASN A 114 -0.89 -8.50 12.43
CA ASN A 114 -1.99 -9.46 12.60
C ASN A 114 -3.33 -8.74 12.84
N TYR A 115 -3.33 -7.68 13.66
CA TYR A 115 -4.51 -6.84 13.81
C TYR A 115 -4.96 -6.22 12.47
N PHE A 116 -4.03 -5.66 11.70
CA PHE A 116 -4.33 -5.04 10.41
C PHE A 116 -4.93 -6.04 9.42
N ILE A 117 -4.31 -7.23 9.30
CA ILE A 117 -4.81 -8.31 8.45
C ILE A 117 -6.22 -8.72 8.87
N ASN A 118 -6.46 -8.97 10.16
CA ASN A 118 -7.77 -9.40 10.64
C ASN A 118 -8.85 -8.34 10.42
N LYS A 119 -8.54 -7.06 10.66
CA LYS A 119 -9.51 -5.97 10.53
C LYS A 119 -9.80 -5.59 9.09
N TRP A 120 -8.77 -5.48 8.25
CA TRP A 120 -8.89 -4.87 6.92
C TRP A 120 -8.84 -5.90 5.79
N VAL A 121 -8.01 -6.93 5.91
CA VAL A 121 -7.80 -7.91 4.83
C VAL A 121 -8.77 -9.08 4.92
N ASN A 122 -9.05 -9.58 6.13
CA ASN A 122 -9.99 -10.69 6.33
C ASN A 122 -11.46 -10.23 6.37
N ASN A 123 -11.71 -8.92 6.32
CA ASN A 123 -13.04 -8.35 6.30
C ASN A 123 -13.76 -8.65 4.97
N ASP A 124 -14.99 -9.12 5.02
CA ASP A 124 -15.80 -9.57 3.88
C ASP A 124 -16.67 -8.46 3.25
N ASN A 125 -16.60 -7.24 3.76
CA ASN A 125 -17.33 -6.10 3.20
C ASN A 125 -16.92 -5.82 1.74
N GLU A 126 -17.90 -5.79 0.84
CA GLU A 126 -17.72 -5.51 -0.60
C GLU A 126 -17.17 -4.11 -0.91
N ASN A 127 -17.36 -3.15 0.00
CA ASN A 127 -16.81 -1.81 -0.15
C ASN A 127 -15.30 -1.74 0.17
N ILE A 128 -14.68 -2.85 0.57
CA ILE A 128 -13.25 -2.97 0.82
C ILE A 128 -12.57 -3.74 -0.33
N LEU A 129 -11.93 -3.00 -1.23
CA LEU A 129 -11.07 -3.60 -2.25
C LEU A 129 -9.69 -3.87 -1.65
N LYS A 130 -9.26 -5.13 -1.68
CA LYS A 130 -7.97 -5.57 -1.16
C LYS A 130 -6.99 -5.74 -2.32
N ILE A 131 -5.82 -5.12 -2.23
CA ILE A 131 -4.77 -5.21 -3.22
C ILE A 131 -3.50 -5.71 -2.53
N GLU A 132 -3.07 -6.91 -2.93
CA GLU A 132 -1.79 -7.47 -2.49
C GLU A 132 -0.66 -6.79 -3.29
N PHE A 133 0.42 -6.42 -2.60
CA PHE A 133 1.50 -5.63 -3.18
C PHE A 133 2.19 -6.31 -4.37
N TYR A 134 2.50 -7.59 -4.29
CA TYR A 134 3.12 -8.31 -5.40
C TYR A 134 2.16 -8.51 -6.56
N ASP A 135 0.86 -8.65 -6.32
CA ASP A 135 -0.14 -8.60 -7.40
C ASP A 135 -0.14 -7.23 -8.09
N LEU A 136 -0.13 -6.13 -7.32
CA LEU A 136 -0.04 -4.77 -7.87
C LEU A 136 1.20 -4.59 -8.77
N ILE A 137 2.31 -5.23 -8.43
CA ILE A 137 3.57 -5.14 -9.18
C ILE A 137 3.60 -6.08 -10.39
N ASN A 138 3.11 -7.31 -10.25
CA ASN A 138 3.22 -8.36 -11.26
C ASN A 138 2.10 -8.29 -12.30
N THR A 139 0.90 -7.86 -11.89
CA THR A 139 -0.28 -7.67 -12.75
C THR A 139 -0.86 -6.26 -12.55
N PRO A 140 -0.07 -5.19 -12.82
CA PRO A 140 -0.44 -3.83 -12.51
C PRO A 140 -1.69 -3.37 -13.26
N PHE A 141 -1.86 -3.81 -14.50
CA PHE A 141 -3.03 -3.49 -15.33
C PHE A 141 -4.33 -4.03 -14.73
N ASP A 142 -4.36 -5.30 -14.33
CA ASP A 142 -5.55 -5.90 -13.74
C ASP A 142 -5.90 -5.26 -12.40
N ASN A 143 -4.89 -4.95 -11.58
CA ASN A 143 -5.10 -4.29 -10.29
C ASN A 143 -5.55 -2.84 -10.45
N LEU A 144 -5.00 -2.11 -11.41
CA LEU A 144 -5.44 -0.75 -11.74
C LEU A 144 -6.90 -0.75 -12.21
N LYS A 145 -7.27 -1.69 -13.08
CA LYS A 145 -8.65 -1.87 -13.54
C LYS A 145 -9.60 -2.16 -12.36
N LYS A 146 -9.24 -3.07 -11.45
CA LYS A 146 -10.02 -3.34 -10.23
C LYS A 146 -10.19 -2.08 -9.37
N ILE A 147 -9.11 -1.34 -9.14
CA ILE A 147 -9.12 -0.07 -8.38
C ILE A 147 -10.09 0.93 -9.02
N PHE A 148 -10.01 1.10 -10.34
CA PHE A 148 -10.87 2.03 -11.06
C PHE A 148 -12.35 1.62 -10.99
N SER A 149 -12.68 0.38 -11.36
CA SER A 149 -14.06 -0.10 -11.32
C SER A 149 -14.65 -0.04 -9.92
N HIS A 150 -13.84 -0.26 -8.89
CA HIS A 150 -14.26 -0.13 -7.50
C HIS A 150 -14.60 1.31 -7.15
N LEU A 151 -13.71 2.26 -7.42
CA LEU A 151 -13.90 3.66 -7.00
C LEU A 151 -14.88 4.42 -7.90
N PHE A 152 -14.86 4.15 -9.19
CA PHE A 152 -15.57 4.93 -10.22
C PHE A 152 -16.46 4.02 -11.09
N PRO A 153 -17.47 3.35 -10.50
CA PRO A 153 -18.29 2.39 -11.22
C PRO A 153 -19.10 3.02 -12.37
N ASP A 154 -19.35 4.32 -12.31
CA ASP A 154 -20.15 5.06 -13.30
C ASP A 154 -19.30 5.62 -14.46
N LEU A 155 -17.97 5.46 -14.41
CA LEU A 155 -17.08 5.91 -15.48
C LEU A 155 -16.80 4.77 -16.46
N GLU A 156 -16.82 5.10 -17.75
CA GLU A 156 -16.48 4.14 -18.80
C GLU A 156 -14.99 3.81 -18.76
N TYR A 157 -14.68 2.52 -18.72
CA TYR A 157 -13.31 2.04 -18.76
C TYR A 157 -12.71 2.19 -20.17
N ASN A 158 -11.56 2.84 -20.27
CA ASN A 158 -10.79 2.95 -21.51
C ASN A 158 -9.43 2.28 -21.37
N GLU A 159 -9.24 1.16 -22.08
CA GLU A 159 -8.00 0.37 -22.05
C GLU A 159 -6.76 1.13 -22.54
N ILE A 160 -6.91 2.02 -23.52
CA ILE A 160 -5.79 2.80 -24.08
C ILE A 160 -5.25 3.73 -23.00
N ILE A 161 -6.14 4.46 -22.32
CA ILE A 161 -5.77 5.33 -21.19
C ILE A 161 -5.03 4.54 -20.11
N PHE A 162 -5.48 3.32 -19.78
CA PHE A 162 -4.84 2.53 -18.73
C PHE A 162 -3.45 2.05 -19.10
N LYS A 163 -3.22 1.73 -20.38
CA LYS A 163 -1.87 1.41 -20.88
C LYS A 163 -0.96 2.63 -20.79
N GLU A 164 -1.44 3.81 -21.21
CA GLU A 164 -0.68 5.06 -21.10
C GLU A 164 -0.35 5.43 -19.65
N ILE A 165 -1.30 5.31 -18.73
CA ILE A 165 -1.08 5.56 -17.29
C ILE A 165 0.03 4.66 -16.74
N LEU A 166 0.01 3.38 -17.09
CA LEU A 166 1.05 2.45 -16.67
C LEU A 166 2.39 2.77 -17.32
N GLU A 167 2.42 3.12 -18.60
CA GLU A 167 3.64 3.54 -19.29
C GLU A 167 4.26 4.78 -18.61
N ILE A 168 3.45 5.78 -18.26
CA ILE A 168 3.90 6.97 -17.53
C ILE A 168 4.45 6.58 -16.16
N GLU A 169 3.69 5.82 -15.36
CA GLU A 169 4.16 5.38 -14.04
C GLU A 169 5.46 4.56 -14.17
N LEU A 170 5.56 3.72 -15.22
CA LEU A 170 6.74 2.93 -15.52
C LEU A 170 7.95 3.78 -15.93
N ILE A 171 7.74 4.90 -16.63
CA ILE A 171 8.83 5.81 -17.04
C ILE A 171 9.27 6.68 -15.85
N ASP A 172 8.33 7.33 -15.16
CA ASP A 172 8.63 8.28 -14.08
C ASP A 172 9.27 7.62 -12.86
N ASN A 173 8.93 6.34 -12.61
CA ASN A 173 9.56 5.58 -11.53
C ASN A 173 10.73 4.71 -12.03
N ASP A 174 11.12 4.81 -13.30
CA ASP A 174 12.09 3.93 -13.96
C ASP A 174 11.81 2.46 -13.61
N LEU A 175 10.61 1.95 -13.91
CA LEU A 175 10.20 0.60 -13.51
C LEU A 175 10.98 -0.53 -14.21
N THR A 176 11.70 -0.21 -15.28
CA THR A 176 12.81 -1.01 -15.80
C THR A 176 13.94 -1.13 -14.78
N CYS A 177 14.34 -0.02 -14.18
CA CYS A 177 15.15 0.01 -12.97
C CYS A 177 14.36 -0.40 -11.73
N ILE A 178 13.03 -0.52 -11.70
CA ILE A 178 12.30 -1.19 -10.62
C ILE A 178 12.31 -2.69 -10.79
N LYS A 179 12.59 -3.33 -11.92
CA LYS A 179 13.01 -4.75 -11.84
C LYS A 179 14.37 -4.89 -11.15
N SER A 180 15.30 -3.93 -11.33
CA SER A 180 16.57 -3.88 -10.60
C SER A 180 16.43 -3.30 -9.17
N THR A 181 15.43 -2.46 -8.90
CA THR A 181 15.16 -1.78 -7.63
C THR A 181 14.16 -2.58 -6.80
N ILE A 182 13.21 -3.31 -7.37
CA ILE A 182 12.57 -4.51 -6.79
C ILE A 182 13.67 -5.53 -6.49
N LYS A 183 14.63 -5.79 -7.38
CA LYS A 183 15.80 -6.60 -7.01
C LYS A 183 16.56 -6.04 -5.80
N GLN A 184 16.71 -4.71 -5.67
CA GLN A 184 17.35 -4.06 -4.52
C GLN A 184 16.41 -3.85 -3.30
N LEU A 185 15.09 -3.93 -3.47
CA LEU A 185 14.05 -3.72 -2.46
C LEU A 185 13.47 -5.05 -1.95
N ASN A 186 13.69 -6.16 -2.67
CA ASN A 186 13.09 -7.48 -2.41
C ASN A 186 14.07 -8.62 -2.13
N TYR A 187 15.38 -8.47 -2.23
CA TYR A 187 16.24 -9.48 -1.62
C TYR A 187 16.66 -8.99 -0.25
N MET A 188 15.72 -9.07 0.69
CA MET A 188 16.15 -9.62 1.96
C MET A 188 16.88 -10.91 1.59
N ASP A 189 18.15 -10.97 1.98
CA ASP A 189 19.02 -12.09 1.66
C ASP A 189 18.29 -13.41 1.94
N ASP A 190 18.33 -14.36 0.99
CA ASP A 190 17.56 -15.60 1.09
C ASP A 190 17.94 -16.39 2.34
N GLU A 191 19.21 -16.32 2.79
CA GLU A 191 19.65 -16.92 4.04
C GLU A 191 18.96 -16.25 5.24
N ILE A 192 18.88 -14.92 5.25
CA ILE A 192 18.17 -14.15 6.29
C ILE A 192 16.67 -14.48 6.29
N TYR A 193 16.02 -14.50 5.13
CA TYR A 193 14.59 -14.83 5.01
C TYR A 193 14.31 -16.23 5.55
N ASN A 194 15.07 -17.23 5.07
CA ASN A 194 14.88 -18.62 5.49
C ASN A 194 15.14 -18.79 6.98
N LYS A 195 16.17 -18.12 7.52
CA LYS A 195 16.48 -18.15 8.96
C LYS A 195 15.35 -17.54 9.80
N LEU A 196 14.81 -16.38 9.42
CA LEU A 196 13.67 -15.78 10.10
C LEU A 196 12.44 -16.67 10.04
N LYS A 197 12.16 -17.27 8.88
CA LYS A 197 11.01 -18.17 8.69
C LYS A 197 11.08 -19.39 9.60
N LEU A 198 12.27 -20.00 9.74
CA LEU A 198 12.50 -21.11 10.65
C LEU A 198 12.38 -20.70 12.13
N GLU A 199 12.89 -19.52 12.50
CA GLU A 199 12.97 -19.10 13.91
C GLU A 199 11.68 -18.47 14.46
N MET A 200 10.83 -17.91 13.60
CA MET A 200 9.73 -17.05 14.06
C MET A 200 8.35 -17.70 14.06
N ASN A 201 8.15 -18.79 13.31
CA ASN A 201 6.88 -19.54 13.25
C ASN A 201 5.65 -18.62 13.01
N ILE A 202 5.82 -17.61 12.15
CA ILE A 202 4.82 -16.58 11.80
C ILE A 202 4.35 -16.68 10.35
#